data_AF-T0FV64-F1
#
_entry.id   AF-T0FV64-F1
#
_cell.length_a   1.000
_cell.length_b   1.000
_cell.length_c   1.000
_cell.angle_alpha   90.00
_cell.angle_beta   90.00
_cell.angle_gamma   90.00
#
_symmetry.space_group_name_H-M   'P 1'
#
loop_
_entity.id
_entity.type
_entity.pdbx_description
1 polymer ?
#
loop_
_entity_poly.entity_id
_entity_poly.type
_entity_poly.pdbx_seq_one_letter_code
_entity_poly.pdbx_strand_id
1 'polypeptide(L)'
;MALYIDSSFLLNIIYSENHFEKYLDIFNSDQNKFSSIILEFETVRSVNVFYNVKKKELGRTWLNESALILNDFISQINLKNVDSDIQLEIKKHKNVLELKTLNATHLATAIYIRKMISENLTICTLDDKLRNVSKKFEFNLLPKSINK
;
A
#
# COMPACT_ATOMS: atom_id res chain seq x y z
N MET A 1 -8.31 0.60 14.65
CA MET A 1 -7.95 -0.50 13.73
C MET A 1 -6.64 -0.09 13.10
N ALA A 2 -5.79 -0.97 12.59
CA ALA A 2 -4.59 -0.50 11.88
C ALA A 2 -4.74 -0.74 10.38
N LEU A 3 -4.19 0.16 9.58
CA LEU A 3 -4.17 0.03 8.12
C LEU A 3 -2.75 -0.26 7.64
N TYR A 4 -2.58 -1.28 6.81
CA TYR A 4 -1.36 -1.51 6.05
C TYR A 4 -1.58 -1.05 4.62
N ILE A 5 -0.90 0.02 4.21
CA ILE A 5 -1.09 0.68 2.92
C ILE A 5 -0.16 0.07 1.88
N ASP A 6 -0.74 -0.54 0.84
CA ASP A 6 -0.01 -1.01 -0.35
C ASP A 6 -0.02 0.05 -1.47
N SER A 7 0.93 -0.03 -2.39
CA SER A 7 1.07 0.96 -3.48
C SER A 7 -0.15 1.00 -4.38
N SER A 8 -0.77 -0.14 -4.68
CA SER A 8 -1.98 -0.20 -5.53
C SER A 8 -3.17 0.57 -4.95
N PHE A 9 -3.33 0.57 -3.62
CA PHE A 9 -4.39 1.31 -2.93
C PHE A 9 -4.10 2.81 -2.96
N LEU A 10 -2.88 3.21 -2.61
CA LEU A 10 -2.53 4.63 -2.57
C LEU A 10 -2.55 5.27 -3.96
N LEU A 11 -2.08 4.56 -4.99
CA LEU A 11 -2.09 5.04 -6.37
C LEU A 11 -3.51 5.22 -6.93
N ASN A 12 -4.47 4.39 -6.52
CA ASN A 12 -5.87 4.60 -6.89
C ASN A 12 -6.38 5.98 -6.42
N ILE A 13 -6.01 6.40 -5.20
CA ILE A 13 -6.33 7.72 -4.67
C ILE A 13 -5.62 8.81 -5.46
N ILE A 14 -4.30 8.69 -5.66
CA ILE A 14 -3.49 9.69 -6.37
C ILE A 14 -3.97 9.91 -7.81
N TYR A 15 -4.37 8.84 -8.51
CA TYR A 15 -4.82 8.91 -9.89
C TYR A 15 -6.30 9.27 -10.03
N SER A 16 -7.03 9.44 -8.92
CA SER A 16 -8.48 9.69 -8.93
C SER A 16 -9.23 8.63 -9.75
N GLU A 17 -8.81 7.37 -9.61
CA GLU A 17 -9.42 6.24 -10.31
C GLU A 17 -10.84 5.97 -9.79
N ASN A 18 -11.57 5.06 -10.44
CA ASN A 18 -12.94 4.74 -10.02
C ASN A 18 -13.02 4.39 -8.53
N HIS A 19 -13.94 5.06 -7.83
CA HIS A 19 -14.22 4.91 -6.40
C HIS A 19 -13.10 5.38 -5.45
N PHE A 20 -12.18 6.23 -5.92
CA PHE A 20 -11.10 6.75 -5.10
C PHE A 20 -11.58 7.45 -3.82
N GLU A 21 -12.74 8.10 -3.83
CA GLU A 21 -13.29 8.80 -2.67
C GLU A 21 -13.53 7.85 -1.50
N LYS A 22 -13.99 6.63 -1.78
CA LYS A 22 -14.20 5.61 -0.76
C LYS A 22 -12.89 5.09 -0.18
N TYR A 23 -11.86 4.97 -1.00
CA TYR A 23 -10.53 4.58 -0.51
C TYR A 23 -9.90 5.73 0.29
N LEU A 24 -10.17 6.97 -0.07
CA LEU A 24 -9.80 8.14 0.72
C LEU A 24 -10.52 8.16 2.08
N ASP A 25 -11.81 7.87 2.12
CA ASP A 25 -12.56 7.74 3.37
C ASP A 25 -11.98 6.62 4.26
N ILE A 26 -11.65 5.47 3.67
CA ILE A 26 -10.98 4.37 4.38
C ILE A 26 -9.63 4.83 4.90
N PHE A 27 -8.83 5.52 4.09
CA PHE A 27 -7.53 6.05 4.52
C PHE A 27 -7.71 7.00 5.71
N ASN A 28 -8.69 7.90 5.66
CA ASN A 28 -8.95 8.88 6.72
C ASN A 28 -9.66 8.29 7.95
N SER A 29 -10.21 7.07 7.85
CA SER A 29 -10.97 6.44 8.94
C SER A 29 -10.13 6.03 10.15
N ASP A 30 -8.81 5.92 9.99
CA ASP A 30 -7.91 5.54 11.06
C ASP A 30 -6.61 6.35 11.06
N GLN A 31 -6.04 6.59 12.23
CA GLN A 31 -4.77 7.29 12.39
C GLN A 31 -3.59 6.33 12.27
N ASN A 32 -3.77 5.06 12.65
CA ASN A 32 -2.71 4.07 12.70
C ASN A 32 -2.49 3.43 11.32
N LYS A 33 -1.67 4.09 10.50
CA LYS A 33 -1.31 3.66 9.15
C LYS A 33 0.14 3.22 9.11
N PHE A 34 0.39 2.10 8.45
CA PHE A 34 1.72 1.52 8.33
C PHE A 34 1.99 1.07 6.90
N SER A 35 3.27 1.05 6.53
CA SER A 35 3.72 0.33 5.33
C SER A 35 5.21 0.00 5.44
N SER A 36 5.75 -0.60 4.37
CA SER A 36 7.19 -0.68 4.15
C SER A 36 7.68 0.61 3.47
N ILE A 37 8.95 0.98 3.69
CA ILE A 37 9.62 2.04 2.92
C ILE A 37 9.58 1.81 1.39
N ILE A 38 9.36 0.56 0.96
CA ILE A 38 9.14 0.20 -0.45
C ILE A 38 7.94 0.92 -1.05
N LEU A 39 6.90 1.23 -0.26
CA LEU A 39 5.71 1.97 -0.70
C LEU A 39 6.12 3.26 -1.41
N GLU A 40 6.96 4.06 -0.76
CA GLU A 40 7.40 5.36 -1.28
C GLU A 40 8.12 5.21 -2.63
N PHE A 41 9.03 4.24 -2.74
CA PHE A 41 9.72 3.97 -4.00
C PHE A 41 8.77 3.54 -5.12
N GLU A 42 7.82 2.65 -4.81
CA GLU A 42 6.85 2.17 -5.79
C GLU A 42 5.92 3.29 -6.27
N THR A 43 5.43 4.13 -5.36
CA THR A 43 4.49 5.20 -5.69
C THR A 43 5.17 6.35 -6.44
N VAL A 44 6.35 6.79 -6.00
CA VAL A 44 7.11 7.86 -6.69
C VAL A 44 7.47 7.42 -8.11
N ARG A 45 7.97 6.19 -8.27
CA ARG A 45 8.26 5.63 -9.59
C ARG A 45 7.01 5.58 -10.46
N SER A 46 5.89 5.10 -9.91
CA SER A 46 4.65 4.91 -10.66
C SER A 46 4.07 6.24 -11.13
N VAL A 47 4.03 7.26 -10.26
CA VAL A 47 3.57 8.61 -10.61
C VAL A 47 4.40 9.19 -11.76
N ASN A 48 5.73 9.08 -11.70
CA ASN A 48 6.59 9.54 -12.78
C ASN A 48 6.39 8.76 -14.10
N VAL A 49 6.24 7.43 -14.03
CA VAL A 49 5.98 6.60 -15.22
C VAL A 49 4.63 6.99 -15.83
N PHE A 50 3.59 7.11 -15.02
CA PHE A 50 2.25 7.51 -15.47
C PHE A 50 2.28 8.86 -16.17
N TYR A 51 2.90 9.88 -15.55
CA TYR A 51 3.07 11.19 -16.17
C TYR A 51 3.78 11.11 -17.53
N ASN A 52 4.88 10.36 -17.63
CA ASN A 52 5.63 10.26 -18.89
C ASN A 52 4.83 9.59 -20.01
N VAL A 53 4.01 8.59 -19.69
CA VAL A 53 3.11 7.94 -20.65
C VAL A 53 1.97 8.88 -21.08
N LYS A 54 1.46 9.69 -20.13
CA LYS A 54 0.26 10.52 -20.30
C LYS A 54 0.53 12.01 -20.47
N LYS A 55 1.79 12.39 -20.69
CA LYS A 55 2.28 13.78 -20.70
C LYS A 55 1.53 14.74 -21.63
N LYS A 56 0.92 14.22 -22.70
CA LYS A 56 0.13 15.04 -23.65
C LYS A 56 -1.27 15.37 -23.11
N GLU A 57 -1.83 14.46 -22.32
CA GLU A 57 -3.16 14.59 -21.69
C GLU A 57 -3.06 15.34 -20.36
N LEU A 58 -1.93 15.19 -19.66
CA LEU A 58 -1.67 15.78 -18.36
C LEU A 58 -0.96 17.14 -18.50
N GLY A 59 -1.40 18.12 -17.70
CA GLY A 59 -0.77 19.43 -17.65
C GLY A 59 0.67 19.39 -17.13
N ARG A 60 1.45 20.44 -17.43
CA ARG A 60 2.87 20.53 -17.00
C ARG A 60 3.04 20.55 -15.48
N THR A 61 2.01 20.97 -14.74
CA THR A 61 2.03 21.05 -13.27
C THR A 61 1.63 19.74 -12.59
N TRP A 62 0.96 18.83 -13.31
CA TRP A 62 0.37 17.62 -12.74
C TRP A 62 1.37 16.79 -11.95
N LEU A 63 2.58 16.57 -12.50
CA LEU A 63 3.61 15.77 -11.81
C LEU A 63 4.00 16.38 -10.45
N ASN A 64 4.15 17.70 -10.39
CA ASN A 64 4.53 18.37 -9.15
C ASN A 64 3.38 18.38 -8.15
N GLU A 65 2.16 18.61 -8.61
CA GLU A 65 0.95 18.57 -7.76
C GLU A 65 0.74 17.16 -7.18
N SER A 66 0.80 16.12 -8.01
CA SER A 66 0.67 14.73 -7.57
C SER A 66 1.81 14.31 -6.63
N ALA A 67 3.03 14.80 -6.82
CA ALA A 67 4.14 14.55 -5.91
C ALA A 67 3.93 15.20 -4.55
N LEU A 68 3.41 16.43 -4.50
CA LEU A 68 3.07 17.10 -3.24
C LEU A 68 1.96 16.36 -2.49
N ILE A 69 0.90 15.95 -3.19
CA ILE A 69 -0.19 15.16 -2.61
C ILE A 69 0.33 13.80 -2.10
N LEU A 70 1.16 13.11 -2.90
CA LEU A 70 1.76 11.84 -2.48
C LEU A 70 2.61 12.00 -1.21
N ASN A 71 3.43 13.04 -1.13
CA ASN A 71 4.24 13.30 0.06
C ASN A 71 3.38 13.57 1.30
N ASP A 72 2.25 14.27 1.14
CA ASP A 72 1.30 14.47 2.24
C ASP A 72 0.74 13.13 2.74
N PHE A 73 0.31 12.24 1.85
CA PHE A 73 -0.14 10.89 2.22
C PHE A 73 0.96 10.08 2.91
N ILE A 74 2.17 10.08 2.35
CA ILE A 74 3.31 9.33 2.91
C ILE A 74 3.67 9.84 4.31
N SER A 75 3.57 11.15 4.56
CA SER A 75 3.85 11.74 5.89
C SER A 75 2.92 11.24 7.00
N GLN A 76 1.74 10.72 6.63
CA GLN A 76 0.74 10.16 7.54
C GLN A 76 0.90 8.66 7.76
N ILE A 77 1.88 8.00 7.11
CA ILE A 77 2.10 6.56 7.17
C ILE A 77 3.40 6.26 7.93
N ASN A 78 3.32 5.40 8.94
CA ASN A 78 4.49 4.88 9.63
C ASN A 78 5.22 3.87 8.75
N LEU A 79 6.31 4.29 8.11
CA LEU A 79 7.12 3.44 7.24
C LEU A 79 8.12 2.60 8.05
N LYS A 80 8.07 1.28 7.87
CA LYS A 80 9.07 0.34 8.41
C LYS A 80 10.15 0.08 7.35
N ASN A 81 11.40 0.24 7.77
CA ASN A 81 12.55 -0.18 6.98
C ASN A 81 12.54 -1.69 6.74
N VAL A 82 12.97 -2.08 5.53
CA VAL A 82 13.18 -3.48 5.17
C VAL A 82 14.57 -3.90 5.63
N ASP A 83 14.62 -4.63 6.73
CA ASP A 83 15.85 -5.08 7.39
C ASP A 83 15.82 -6.59 7.63
N SER A 84 16.74 -7.07 8.47
CA SER A 84 16.86 -8.50 8.81
C SER A 84 15.57 -9.08 9.39
N ASP A 85 14.77 -8.29 10.10
CA ASP A 85 13.52 -8.79 10.69
C ASP A 85 12.51 -9.15 9.61
N ILE A 86 12.38 -8.28 8.60
CA ILE A 86 11.50 -8.54 7.46
C ILE A 86 12.02 -9.75 6.66
N GLN A 87 13.33 -9.87 6.51
CA GLN A 87 13.93 -11.05 5.87
C GLN A 87 13.61 -12.35 6.65
N LEU A 88 13.61 -12.30 7.98
CA LEU A 88 13.26 -13.44 8.83
C LEU A 88 11.79 -13.84 8.64
N GLU A 89 10.87 -12.87 8.55
CA GLU A 89 9.46 -13.17 8.26
C GLU A 89 9.28 -13.87 6.90
N ILE A 90 9.98 -13.41 5.86
CA ILE A 90 9.94 -14.06 4.53
C ILE A 90 10.43 -15.51 4.63
N LYS A 91 11.54 -15.75 5.32
CA LYS A 91 12.13 -17.09 5.49
C LYS A 91 11.22 -18.01 6.32
N LYS A 92 10.58 -17.46 7.35
CA LYS A 92 9.69 -18.21 8.26
C LYS A 92 8.40 -18.64 7.58
N HIS A 93 7.85 -17.79 6.71
CA HIS A 93 6.52 -17.97 6.15
C HIS A 93 6.55 -18.30 4.65
N LYS A 94 6.65 -19.60 4.32
CA LYS A 94 6.74 -20.08 2.93
C LYS A 94 5.62 -19.58 2.01
N ASN A 95 4.40 -19.35 2.52
CA ASN A 95 3.30 -18.81 1.72
C ASN A 95 3.56 -17.39 1.19
N VAL A 96 4.42 -16.60 1.86
CA VAL A 96 4.85 -15.28 1.37
C VAL A 96 5.59 -15.41 0.04
N LEU A 97 6.30 -16.52 -0.19
CA LEU A 97 7.06 -16.79 -1.42
C LEU A 97 6.18 -17.09 -2.64
N GLU A 98 4.85 -17.19 -2.47
CA GLU A 98 3.91 -17.25 -3.59
C GLU A 98 3.74 -15.88 -4.29
N LEU A 99 4.27 -14.81 -3.69
CA LEU A 99 4.25 -13.44 -4.19
C LEU A 99 5.57 -13.08 -4.87
N LYS A 100 5.52 -12.12 -5.79
CA LYS A 100 6.74 -11.47 -6.30
C LYS A 100 7.42 -10.71 -5.17
N THR A 101 8.73 -10.50 -5.28
CA THR A 101 9.60 -9.96 -4.22
C THR A 101 9.04 -8.73 -3.51
N LEU A 102 8.50 -7.74 -4.24
CA LEU A 102 7.96 -6.52 -3.62
C LEU A 102 6.70 -6.81 -2.79
N ASN A 103 5.68 -7.45 -3.37
CA ASN A 103 4.48 -7.87 -2.64
C ASN A 103 4.81 -8.82 -1.47
N ALA A 104 5.80 -9.71 -1.65
CA ALA A 104 6.31 -10.59 -0.60
C ALA A 104 6.90 -9.78 0.57
N THR A 105 7.68 -8.74 0.24
CA THR A 105 8.26 -7.81 1.23
C THR A 105 7.19 -7.01 1.95
N HIS A 106 6.17 -6.53 1.23
CA HIS A 106 5.03 -5.85 1.84
C HIS A 106 4.30 -6.76 2.84
N LEU A 107 3.94 -7.99 2.42
CA LEU A 107 3.24 -8.92 3.29
C LEU A 107 4.09 -9.33 4.51
N ALA A 108 5.39 -9.58 4.32
CA ALA A 108 6.30 -9.87 5.43
C ALA A 108 6.38 -8.69 6.42
N THR A 109 6.41 -7.46 5.90
CA THR A 109 6.39 -6.24 6.72
C THR A 109 5.08 -6.13 7.51
N ALA A 110 3.93 -6.41 6.89
CA ALA A 110 2.65 -6.44 7.58
C ALA A 110 2.59 -7.51 8.69
N ILE A 111 3.15 -8.70 8.43
CA ILE A 111 3.26 -9.78 9.44
C ILE A 111 4.10 -9.33 10.63
N TYR A 112 5.22 -8.67 10.37
CA TYR A 112 6.07 -8.11 11.42
C TYR A 112 5.33 -7.05 12.24
N ILE A 113 4.74 -6.04 11.58
CA ILE A 113 4.01 -4.95 12.23
C ILE A 113 2.87 -5.47 13.09
N ARG A 114 2.10 -6.46 12.59
CA ARG A 114 1.00 -7.05 13.35
C ARG A 114 1.43 -7.63 14.70
N LYS A 115 2.68 -8.08 14.84
CA LYS A 115 3.21 -8.58 16.13
C LYS A 115 3.54 -7.46 17.11
N MET A 116 3.75 -6.25 16.61
CA MET A 116 4.17 -5.08 17.38
C MET A 116 3.00 -4.21 17.83
N ILE A 117 1.83 -4.37 17.23
CA ILE A 117 0.62 -3.60 17.54
C ILE A 117 -0.41 -4.46 18.26
N SER A 118 -1.24 -3.84 19.11
CA SER A 118 -2.35 -4.51 19.79
C SER A 118 -3.64 -4.54 18.97
N GLU A 119 -3.64 -3.90 17.80
CA GLU A 119 -4.82 -3.72 16.96
C GLU A 119 -4.86 -4.69 15.77
N ASN A 120 -6.06 -4.97 15.28
CA ASN A 120 -6.22 -5.72 14.03
C ASN A 120 -5.69 -4.91 12.84
N LEU A 121 -4.79 -5.51 12.05
CA LEU A 121 -4.23 -4.90 10.84
C LEU A 121 -5.04 -5.30 9.60
N THR A 122 -5.53 -4.30 8.87
CA THR A 122 -6.24 -4.46 7.58
C THR A 122 -5.29 -4.15 6.44
N ILE A 123 -5.12 -5.09 5.50
CA ILE A 123 -4.30 -4.89 4.30
C ILE A 123 -5.13 -4.13 3.26
N CYS A 124 -4.72 -2.90 2.98
CA CYS A 124 -5.28 -2.00 1.99
C CYS A 124 -4.54 -2.17 0.68
N THR A 125 -4.99 -3.11 -0.16
CA THR A 125 -4.42 -3.40 -1.48
C THR A 125 -5.53 -3.74 -2.48
N LEU A 126 -5.29 -3.40 -3.74
CA LEU A 126 -6.12 -3.79 -4.89
C LEU A 126 -5.51 -4.97 -5.67
N ASP A 127 -4.31 -5.44 -5.31
CA ASP A 127 -3.66 -6.58 -5.94
C ASP A 127 -4.31 -7.89 -5.47
N ASP A 128 -5.02 -8.57 -6.37
CA ASP A 128 -5.77 -9.79 -6.06
C ASP A 128 -4.88 -10.94 -5.55
N LYS A 129 -3.64 -11.03 -6.02
CA LYS A 129 -2.71 -12.07 -5.57
C LYS A 129 -2.23 -11.77 -4.14
N LEU A 130 -1.87 -10.53 -3.83
CA LEU A 130 -1.52 -10.09 -2.49
C LEU A 130 -2.69 -10.31 -1.52
N ARG A 131 -3.93 -9.96 -1.91
CA ARG A 131 -5.14 -10.23 -1.13
C ARG A 131 -5.29 -11.73 -0.83
N ASN A 132 -5.21 -12.57 -1.86
CA ASN A 132 -5.41 -14.01 -1.71
C ASN A 132 -4.37 -14.66 -0.79
N VAL A 133 -3.11 -14.24 -0.88
CA VAL A 133 -2.06 -14.75 0.00
C VAL A 133 -2.21 -14.20 1.41
N SER A 134 -2.59 -12.92 1.57
CA SER A 134 -2.83 -12.29 2.88
C SER A 134 -3.92 -13.00 3.70
N LYS A 135 -4.96 -13.54 3.05
CA LYS A 135 -6.00 -14.34 3.72
C LYS A 135 -5.44 -15.56 4.46
N LYS A 136 -4.38 -16.18 3.93
CA LYS A 136 -3.72 -17.35 4.55
C LYS A 136 -3.07 -17.01 5.89
N PHE A 137 -2.85 -15.72 6.14
CA PHE A 137 -2.32 -15.18 7.39
C PHE A 137 -3.41 -14.56 8.27
N GLU A 138 -4.70 -14.72 7.93
CA GLU A 138 -5.84 -14.19 8.70
C GLU A 138 -5.83 -12.67 8.83
N PHE A 139 -5.30 -11.96 7.82
CA PHE A 139 -5.44 -10.51 7.76
C PHE A 139 -6.86 -10.09 7.39
N ASN A 140 -7.31 -8.98 7.98
CA ASN A 140 -8.46 -8.25 7.49
C ASN A 140 -8.12 -7.66 6.11
N LEU A 141 -9.10 -7.62 5.21
CA LEU A 141 -8.94 -7.10 3.86
C LEU A 141 -10.07 -6.15 3.52
N LEU A 142 -9.78 -5.20 2.63
CA LEU A 142 -10.82 -4.37 2.04
C LEU A 142 -11.80 -5.22 1.20
N PRO A 143 -13.08 -4.80 1.13
CA PRO A 143 -14.07 -5.43 0.24
C PRO A 143 -13.59 -5.43 -1.21
N LYS A 144 -13.90 -6.50 -1.97
CA LYS A 144 -13.54 -6.59 -3.41
C LYS A 144 -14.31 -5.60 -4.28
N SER A 145 -15.53 -5.25 -3.88
CA SER A 145 -16.34 -4.22 -4.52
C SER A 145 -16.82 -3.27 -3.45
N ILE A 146 -16.51 -2.00 -3.60
CA ILE A 146 -17.16 -0.96 -2.81
C ILE A 146 -18.42 -0.54 -3.57
N ASN A 147 -19.38 -1.46 -3.68
CA ASN A 147 -20.68 -1.17 -4.30
C ASN A 147 -21.56 -0.45 -3.29
N LYS A 148 -21.83 0.82 -3.59
CA LYS A 148 -22.91 1.73 -3.17
C LYS A 148 -22.36 3.13 -3.29
#